data_AF-A0A9W7NDS2-F1
#
_entry.id   AF-A0A9W7NDS2-F1
#
_cell.length_a   1.000
_cell.length_b   1.000
_cell.length_c   1.000
_cell.angle_alpha   90.00
_cell.angle_beta   90.00
_cell.angle_gamma   90.00
#
_symmetry.space_group_name_H-M   'P 1'
#
loop_
_entity.id
_entity.type
_entity.pdbx_description
1 polymer ?
#
loop_
_entity_poly.entity_id
_entity_poly.type
_entity_poly.pdbx_seq_one_letter_code
_entity_poly.pdbx_strand_id
1 'polypeptide(L)'
;MRMVAALATLAAALTAGLPGAPAQASPAPPVGENVSLVTTNGAATFKLCRNWVFTHTCREYGNVAVPARIAPGDSFEITFGSNPKTIWFRVKSVLLQDGRCLLIPRHEDMPANGEDEPVDMLIVDPCRVLR
;
A
#
# COMPACT_ATOMS: atom_id res chain seq x y z
N MET A 1 33.20 -32.37 18.56
CA MET A 1 33.36 -32.27 17.10
C MET A 1 33.26 -33.67 16.51
N ARG A 2 32.20 -33.97 15.75
CA ARG A 2 32.04 -35.24 15.04
C ARG A 2 31.84 -34.95 13.55
N MET A 3 32.81 -35.38 12.76
CA MET A 3 32.72 -35.52 11.31
C MET A 3 31.77 -36.67 10.96
N VAL A 4 30.95 -36.49 9.94
CA VAL A 4 30.45 -37.58 9.10
C VAL A 4 30.57 -37.12 7.64
N ALA A 5 31.27 -37.92 6.84
CA ALA A 5 31.47 -37.79 5.41
C ALA A 5 30.61 -38.80 4.66
N ALA A 6 30.19 -38.48 3.43
CA ALA A 6 30.01 -39.36 2.25
C ALA A 6 29.11 -38.65 1.21
N LEU A 7 29.64 -38.25 0.03
CA LEU A 7 29.71 -39.03 -1.24
C LEU A 7 28.32 -39.20 -1.89
N ALA A 8 27.99 -38.38 -2.91
CA ALA A 8 28.00 -38.68 -4.36
C ALA A 8 26.78 -39.57 -4.77
N THR A 9 25.94 -39.32 -5.78
CA THR A 9 26.13 -38.93 -7.19
C THR A 9 24.77 -38.59 -7.86
N LEU A 10 24.83 -37.71 -8.88
CA LEU A 10 23.99 -37.55 -10.09
C LEU A 10 22.52 -38.06 -10.13
N ALA A 11 21.62 -37.13 -10.47
CA ALA A 11 20.65 -37.34 -11.56
C ALA A 11 20.25 -35.99 -12.17
N ALA A 12 20.64 -35.77 -13.43
CA ALA A 12 20.08 -34.73 -14.27
C ALA A 12 18.67 -35.14 -14.70
N ALA A 13 17.71 -34.24 -14.57
CA ALA A 13 16.47 -34.28 -15.34
C ALA A 13 16.16 -32.84 -15.78
N LEU A 14 16.52 -32.52 -17.02
CA LEU A 14 15.95 -31.38 -17.73
C LEU A 14 14.48 -31.72 -18.02
N THR A 15 13.56 -31.05 -17.33
CA THR A 15 12.18 -30.90 -17.81
C THR A 15 12.01 -29.47 -18.29
N ALA A 16 12.10 -29.30 -19.62
CA ALA A 16 11.60 -28.12 -20.29
C ALA A 16 10.06 -28.13 -20.21
N GLY A 17 9.50 -27.11 -19.57
CA GLY A 17 8.06 -26.90 -19.45
C GLY A 17 7.77 -25.60 -18.71
N LEU A 18 7.66 -24.50 -19.45
CA LEU A 18 6.98 -23.25 -19.05
C LEU A 18 5.82 -23.06 -20.04
N PRO A 19 4.67 -22.45 -19.68
CA PRO A 19 4.44 -21.60 -18.52
C PRO A 19 3.16 -21.94 -17.74
N GLY A 20 3.20 -21.71 -16.43
CA GLY A 20 2.03 -21.79 -15.56
C GLY A 20 2.42 -21.36 -14.17
N ALA A 21 3.05 -20.17 -14.07
CA ALA A 21 3.33 -19.60 -12.76
C ALA A 21 1.99 -19.45 -12.03
N PRO A 22 1.83 -20.01 -10.82
CA PRO A 22 0.68 -19.69 -10.00
C PRO A 22 0.71 -18.17 -9.84
N ALA A 23 -0.43 -17.51 -10.11
CA ALA A 23 -0.61 -16.13 -9.71
C ALA A 23 -0.37 -16.10 -8.19
N GLN A 24 0.82 -15.64 -7.79
CA GLN A 24 1.09 -15.30 -6.40
C GLN A 24 0.10 -14.19 -6.10
N ALA A 25 -1.00 -14.53 -5.44
CA ALA A 25 -1.79 -13.56 -4.71
C ALA A 25 -0.77 -12.88 -3.79
N SER A 26 -0.46 -11.61 -4.09
CA SER A 26 0.35 -10.79 -3.21
C SER A 26 -0.25 -10.93 -1.81
N PRO A 27 0.54 -11.31 -0.79
CA PRO A 27 0.03 -11.37 0.56
C PRO A 27 -0.66 -10.05 0.87
N ALA A 28 -1.92 -10.12 1.29
CA ALA A 28 -2.59 -8.96 1.83
C ALA A 28 -1.65 -8.38 2.90
N PRO A 29 -1.34 -7.07 2.84
CA PRO A 29 -0.48 -6.47 3.83
C PRO A 29 -1.02 -6.79 5.23
N PRO A 30 -0.15 -7.10 6.21
CA PRO A 30 -0.59 -7.35 7.58
C PRO A 30 -1.50 -6.19 8.02
N VAL A 31 -2.64 -6.53 8.64
CA VAL A 31 -3.62 -5.55 9.11
C VAL A 31 -2.89 -4.57 10.04
N GLY A 32 -2.63 -3.37 9.54
CA GLY A 32 -1.87 -2.36 10.26
C GLY A 32 -2.58 -1.93 11.54
N GLU A 33 -1.82 -1.54 12.56
CA GLU A 33 -2.38 -1.03 13.82
C GLU A 33 -3.09 0.30 13.54
N ASN A 34 -4.35 0.43 13.98
CA ASN A 34 -5.08 1.68 13.83
C ASN A 34 -4.57 2.72 14.84
N VAL A 35 -4.18 3.89 14.36
CA VAL A 35 -3.59 4.95 15.19
C VAL A 35 -4.42 6.22 15.14
N SER A 36 -4.53 6.90 16.28
CA SER A 36 -5.42 8.07 16.43
C SER A 36 -4.81 9.37 15.93
N LEU A 37 -3.48 9.50 15.94
CA LEU A 37 -2.82 10.73 15.51
C LEU A 37 -1.40 10.43 15.02
N VAL A 38 -1.04 11.02 13.89
CA VAL A 38 0.30 10.87 13.31
C VAL A 38 0.89 12.22 12.90
N THR A 39 2.22 12.30 12.94
CA THR A 39 2.98 13.37 12.32
C THR A 39 3.65 12.90 11.05
N THR A 40 3.62 13.77 10.04
CA THR A 40 4.24 13.57 8.73
C THR A 40 5.35 14.59 8.52
N ASN A 41 6.21 14.37 7.52
CA ASN A 41 7.19 15.37 7.07
C ASN A 41 6.63 16.32 6.01
N GLY A 42 5.30 16.38 5.84
CA GLY A 42 4.63 17.24 4.87
C GLY A 42 4.52 16.67 3.45
N ALA A 43 5.01 15.46 3.22
CA ALA A 43 4.95 14.77 1.94
C ALA A 43 4.43 13.33 2.09
N ALA A 44 3.70 12.87 1.08
CA ALA A 44 3.17 11.52 0.97
C ALA A 44 3.19 11.02 -0.48
N THR A 45 3.04 9.72 -0.66
CA THR A 45 2.76 9.08 -1.95
C THR A 45 1.28 8.78 -2.03
N PHE A 46 0.58 9.38 -2.99
CA PHE A 46 -0.82 9.09 -3.26
C PHE A 46 -0.95 7.91 -4.21
N LYS A 47 -1.52 6.82 -3.73
CA LYS A 47 -1.87 5.65 -4.53
C LYS A 47 -3.34 5.78 -4.91
N LEU A 48 -3.58 5.95 -6.21
CA LEU A 48 -4.90 6.06 -6.81
C LEU A 48 -5.17 4.77 -7.59
N CYS A 49 -6.12 3.98 -7.11
CA CYS A 49 -6.53 2.70 -7.66
C CYS A 49 -7.91 2.84 -8.29
N ARG A 50 -7.97 2.74 -9.61
CA ARG A 50 -9.22 2.82 -10.38
C ARG A 50 -9.63 1.42 -10.84
N ASN A 51 -10.84 1.04 -10.46
CA ASN A 51 -11.50 -0.13 -11.01
C ASN A 51 -12.23 0.25 -12.30
N TRP A 52 -11.80 -0.31 -13.42
CA TRP A 52 -12.49 -0.26 -14.70
C TRP A 52 -13.21 -1.58 -14.92
N VAL A 53 -14.24 -1.60 -15.76
CA VAL A 53 -15.11 -2.77 -16.01
C VAL A 53 -14.36 -4.09 -16.25
N PHE A 54 -13.15 -4.06 -16.84
CA PHE A 54 -12.34 -5.25 -17.12
C PHE A 54 -10.90 -5.18 -16.60
N THR A 55 -10.49 -4.09 -15.96
CA THR A 55 -9.10 -3.94 -15.51
C THR A 55 -9.03 -3.11 -14.24
N HIS A 56 -8.16 -3.51 -13.34
CA HIS A 56 -7.80 -2.69 -12.20
C HIS A 56 -6.48 -1.97 -12.49
N THR A 57 -6.41 -0.66 -12.27
CA THR A 57 -5.17 0.10 -12.45
C THR A 57 -4.87 0.94 -11.22
N CYS A 58 -3.72 0.70 -10.59
CA CYS A 58 -3.18 1.57 -9.55
C CYS A 58 -2.06 2.45 -10.12
N ARG A 59 -2.10 3.74 -9.81
CA ARG A 59 -1.04 4.70 -10.10
C ARG A 59 -0.55 5.34 -8.81
N GLU A 60 0.75 5.54 -8.72
CA GLU A 60 1.38 6.20 -7.58
C GLU A 60 1.86 7.58 -7.99
N TYR A 61 1.54 8.56 -7.16
CA TYR A 61 1.95 9.94 -7.30
C TYR A 61 2.77 10.32 -6.07
N GLY A 62 4.09 10.45 -6.24
CA GLY A 62 4.97 10.88 -5.16
C GLY A 62 4.89 12.39 -4.88
N ASN A 63 5.44 12.80 -3.74
CA ASN A 63 5.57 14.21 -3.33
C ASN A 63 4.26 14.99 -3.23
N VAL A 64 3.19 14.31 -2.82
CA VAL A 64 1.92 14.97 -2.54
C VAL A 64 2.03 15.68 -1.20
N ALA A 65 1.78 16.98 -1.19
CA ALA A 65 1.80 17.78 0.02
C ALA A 65 0.68 17.31 0.97
N VAL A 66 1.03 17.09 2.23
CA VAL A 66 0.09 16.69 3.28
C VAL A 66 0.32 17.51 4.55
N PRO A 67 -0.69 17.65 5.43
CA PRO A 67 -0.50 18.32 6.71
C PRO A 67 0.53 17.62 7.59
N ALA A 68 1.24 18.40 8.41
CA ALA A 68 2.25 17.89 9.34
C ALA A 68 1.65 17.02 10.45
N ARG A 69 0.36 17.18 10.76
CA ARG A 69 -0.40 16.39 11.74
C ARG A 69 -1.70 15.93 11.10
N ILE A 70 -2.01 14.64 11.25
CA ILE A 70 -3.18 14.02 10.62
C ILE A 70 -3.83 13.06 11.62
N ALA A 71 -5.15 13.20 11.78
CA ALA A 71 -6.00 12.32 12.57
C ALA A 71 -7.14 11.74 11.70
N PRO A 72 -7.74 10.60 12.11
CA PRO A 72 -9.01 10.16 11.58
C PRO A 72 -10.08 11.25 11.69
N GLY A 73 -10.80 11.52 10.60
CA GLY A 73 -11.81 12.58 10.50
C GLY A 73 -11.32 13.87 9.84
N ASP A 74 -10.00 14.09 9.76
CA ASP A 74 -9.43 15.27 9.12
C ASP A 74 -9.72 15.28 7.62
N SER A 75 -9.92 16.48 7.07
CA SER A 75 -10.08 16.72 5.65
C SER A 75 -9.07 17.76 5.19
N PHE A 76 -8.38 17.49 4.09
CA PHE A 76 -7.45 18.43 3.48
C PHE A 76 -7.41 18.24 1.97
N GLU A 77 -6.98 19.28 1.25
CA GLU A 77 -6.78 19.20 -0.19
C GLU A 77 -5.44 18.56 -0.51
N ILE A 78 -5.43 17.68 -1.51
CA ILE A 78 -4.20 17.15 -2.10
C ILE A 78 -4.13 17.51 -3.57
N THR A 79 -2.93 17.84 -4.05
CA THR A 79 -2.66 18.11 -5.47
C THR A 79 -1.66 17.08 -5.99
N PHE A 80 -1.97 16.43 -7.10
CA PHE A 80 -1.12 15.36 -7.65
C PHE A 80 -1.14 15.32 -9.19
N GLY A 81 -0.11 14.69 -9.75
CA GLY A 81 0.07 14.51 -11.20
C GLY A 81 0.78 15.67 -11.90
N SER A 82 1.27 15.42 -13.12
CA SER A 82 1.95 16.43 -13.95
C SER A 82 1.00 17.50 -14.51
N ASN A 83 -0.28 17.14 -14.70
CA ASN A 83 -1.38 18.10 -14.83
C ASN A 83 -2.06 18.14 -13.45
N PRO A 84 -1.78 19.17 -12.63
CA PRO A 84 -2.13 19.17 -11.22
C PRO A 84 -3.64 19.06 -11.06
N LYS A 85 -4.07 17.95 -10.45
CA LYS A 85 -5.47 17.76 -10.04
C LYS A 85 -5.54 17.91 -8.54
N THR A 86 -6.47 18.76 -8.08
CA THR A 86 -6.75 18.97 -6.66
C THR A 86 -8.02 18.21 -6.28
N ILE A 87 -7.95 17.43 -5.21
CA ILE A 87 -9.12 16.74 -4.63
C ILE A 87 -9.14 16.91 -3.10
N TRP A 88 -10.32 16.80 -2.51
CA TRP A 88 -10.48 16.73 -1.07
C TRP A 88 -10.24 15.30 -0.59
N PHE A 89 -9.25 15.12 0.28
CA PHE A 89 -8.95 13.87 0.94
C PHE A 89 -9.46 13.92 2.37
N ARG A 90 -10.42 13.05 2.70
CA ARG A 90 -10.99 12.93 4.04
C ARG A 90 -10.52 11.63 4.68
N VAL A 91 -9.79 11.71 5.79
CA VAL A 91 -9.20 10.55 6.45
C VAL A 91 -10.29 9.80 7.21
N LYS A 92 -10.48 8.51 6.90
CA LYS A 92 -11.33 7.60 7.67
C LYS A 92 -10.56 6.97 8.82
N SER A 93 -9.36 6.49 8.54
CA SER A 93 -8.50 5.81 9.50
C SER A 93 -7.04 5.90 9.08
N VAL A 94 -6.14 5.78 10.05
CA VAL A 94 -4.70 5.72 9.81
C VAL A 94 -4.20 4.36 10.28
N LEU A 95 -3.54 3.63 9.40
CA LEU A 95 -2.97 2.30 9.70
C LEU A 95 -1.45 2.41 9.72
N LEU A 96 -0.82 1.99 10.81
CA LEU A 96 0.63 1.85 10.91
C LEU A 96 1.04 0.48 10.37
N GLN A 97 1.88 0.48 9.34
CA GLN A 97 2.37 -0.74 8.72
C GLN A 97 3.84 -0.59 8.33
N ASP A 98 4.70 -1.48 8.86
CA ASP A 98 6.13 -1.52 8.54
C ASP A 98 6.84 -0.16 8.72
N GLY A 99 6.42 0.63 9.72
CA GLY A 99 6.98 1.98 10.00
C GLY A 99 6.43 3.10 9.10
N ARG A 100 5.52 2.79 8.19
CA ARG A 100 4.82 3.76 7.33
C ARG A 100 3.37 3.91 7.77
N CYS A 101 2.78 5.06 7.51
CA CYS A 101 1.36 5.28 7.79
C CYS A 101 0.55 5.28 6.51
N LEU A 102 -0.48 4.46 6.47
CA LEU A 102 -1.47 4.40 5.41
C LEU A 102 -2.69 5.20 5.84
N LEU A 103 -2.94 6.33 5.19
CA LEU A 103 -4.16 7.10 5.38
C LEU A 103 -5.21 6.53 4.44
N ILE A 104 -6.26 5.97 5.03
CA ILE A 104 -7.39 5.41 4.30
C ILE A 104 -8.45 6.50 4.18
N PRO A 105 -8.89 6.85 2.96
CA PRO A 105 -9.91 7.86 2.77
C PRO A 105 -11.30 7.34 3.18
N ARG A 106 -12.16 8.27 3.56
CA ARG A 106 -13.59 8.02 3.71
C ARG A 106 -14.23 8.07 2.33
N HIS A 107 -14.60 6.91 1.81
CA HIS A 107 -15.40 6.82 0.61
C HIS A 107 -16.90 6.89 0.99
N GLU A 108 -17.46 8.09 1.08
CA GLU A 108 -18.94 8.25 1.10
C GLU A 108 -19.52 8.16 -0.32
N ASP A 109 -18.73 8.49 -1.36
CA ASP A 109 -19.19 8.59 -2.76
C ASP A 109 -18.63 7.53 -3.72
N MET A 110 -17.84 6.56 -3.23
CA MET A 110 -17.30 5.46 -4.04
C MET A 110 -17.47 4.14 -3.29
N PRO A 111 -18.35 3.23 -3.75
CA PRO A 111 -18.53 1.95 -3.08
C PRO A 111 -17.20 1.18 -3.15
N ALA A 112 -16.62 0.87 -1.98
CA ALA A 112 -15.61 -0.16 -1.87
C ALA A 112 -16.33 -1.50 -2.11
N ASN A 113 -16.17 -2.08 -3.31
CA ASN A 113 -16.81 -3.34 -3.63
C ASN A 113 -15.90 -4.47 -3.14
N GLY A 114 -15.96 -4.77 -1.85
CA GLY A 114 -15.35 -5.96 -1.26
C GLY A 114 -14.03 -5.71 -0.53
N GLU A 115 -13.68 -6.69 0.31
CA GLU A 115 -12.56 -6.65 1.26
C GLU A 115 -11.19 -6.74 0.57
N ASP A 116 -11.17 -7.09 -0.73
CA ASP A 116 -9.98 -7.25 -1.56
C ASP A 116 -9.77 -6.13 -2.59
N GLU A 117 -10.62 -5.09 -2.60
CA GLU A 117 -10.44 -4.00 -3.55
C GLU A 117 -9.28 -3.08 -3.17
N PRO A 118 -8.33 -2.82 -4.08
CA PRO A 118 -7.25 -1.88 -3.84
C PRO A 118 -7.84 -0.47 -3.70
N VAL A 119 -7.74 0.03 -2.47
CA VAL A 119 -8.31 1.30 -2.05
C VAL A 119 -7.34 2.44 -2.38
N ASP A 120 -7.88 3.60 -2.77
CA ASP A 120 -7.10 4.84 -2.79
C ASP A 120 -6.50 5.08 -1.41
N MET A 121 -5.24 5.48 -1.33
CA MET A 121 -4.60 5.75 -0.04
C MET A 121 -3.43 6.72 -0.16
N LEU A 122 -3.14 7.42 0.93
CA LEU A 122 -1.88 8.17 1.06
C LEU A 122 -0.91 7.35 1.92
N ILE A 123 0.28 7.15 1.40
CA ILE A 123 1.37 6.44 2.07
C ILE A 123 2.35 7.50 2.56
N VAL A 124 2.47 7.62 3.88
CA VAL A 124 3.39 8.57 4.54
C VAL A 124 4.62 7.82 5.03
N ASP A 125 5.79 8.24 4.55
CA ASP A 125 7.08 7.71 4.94
C ASP A 125 8.15 8.83 5.03
N PRO A 126 8.82 9.04 6.17
CA PRO A 126 8.59 8.38 7.46
C PRO A 126 7.38 8.99 8.20
N CYS A 127 6.75 8.17 9.03
CA CYS A 127 5.62 8.55 9.88
C CYS A 127 5.98 8.36 11.36
N ARG A 128 5.48 9.24 12.25
CA ARG A 128 5.56 9.03 13.70
C ARG A 128 4.17 9.10 14.33
N VAL A 129 3.87 8.13 15.18
CA VAL A 129 2.63 8.09 15.96
C VAL A 129 2.76 9.02 17.16
N LEU A 130 1.75 9.85 17.38
CA LEU A 130 1.61 10.64 18.60
C LEU A 130 0.59 9.96 19.51
N ARG A 131 1.02 9.58 20.72
CA ARG A 131 0.16 9.07 21.78
C ARG A 131 -0.40 10.21 22.63
#